data_AF-A0A1D2M6Y8-F1
#
_entry.id   AF-A0A1D2M6Y8-F1
#
_cell.length_a   1.000
_cell.length_b   1.000
_cell.length_c   1.000
_cell.angle_alpha   90.00
_cell.angle_beta   90.00
_cell.angle_gamma   90.00
#
_symmetry.space_group_name_H-M   'P 1'
#
loop_
_entity.id
_entity.type
_entity.pdbx_description
1 polymer ?
#
loop_
_entity_poly.entity_id
_entity_poly.type
_entity_poly.pdbx_seq_one_letter_code
_entity_poly.pdbx_strand_id
1 'polypeptide(L)'
;MQKPLRQLMLLCSVSLGRVYESPHGFQHWSAKGGVPHGFSTIKGMGKFVPYWGENFGDDSVIVPCGKTIQNQKFQTYNLDFNEYIVFEGKRIKIKYAVDVEIKPASSRHQDVSETYL
;
A
#
# COMPACT_ATOMS: atom_id res chain seq x y z
N MET A 1 1.69 -8.21 -30.96
CA MET A 1 2.01 -7.47 -29.71
C MET A 1 0.72 -7.29 -28.91
N GLN A 2 0.69 -7.73 -27.65
CA GLN A 2 -0.40 -7.33 -26.75
C GLN A 2 -0.27 -5.83 -26.47
N LYS A 3 -1.40 -5.10 -26.55
CA LYS A 3 -1.46 -3.67 -26.21
C LYS A 3 -1.12 -3.52 -24.72
N PRO A 4 -0.24 -2.58 -24.34
CA PRO A 4 0.08 -2.38 -22.92
C PRO A 4 -1.18 -1.96 -22.15
N LEU A 5 -1.35 -2.52 -20.96
CA LEU A 5 -2.43 -2.16 -20.05
C LEU A 5 -2.08 -0.83 -19.39
N ARG A 6 -2.99 0.16 -19.42
CA ARG A 6 -2.78 1.44 -18.73
C ARG A 6 -3.76 1.56 -17.56
N GLN A 7 -3.28 2.01 -16.41
CA GLN A 7 -4.07 2.22 -15.20
C GLN A 7 -3.77 3.58 -14.60
N LEU A 8 -4.81 4.25 -14.09
CA LEU A 8 -4.65 5.48 -13.34
C LEU A 8 -4.50 5.15 -11.86
N MET A 9 -3.41 5.60 -11.24
CA MET A 9 -3.18 5.53 -9.79
C MET A 9 -3.26 6.92 -9.19
N LEU A 10 -4.04 7.08 -8.11
CA LEU A 10 -4.11 8.33 -7.37
C LEU A 10 -3.15 8.28 -6.19
N LEU A 11 -2.30 9.31 -6.08
CA LEU A 11 -1.47 9.54 -4.89
C LEU A 11 -2.11 10.66 -4.09
N CYS A 12 -2.65 10.30 -2.94
CA CYS A 12 -3.39 11.20 -2.07
C CYS A 12 -2.58 11.58 -0.84
N SER A 13 -2.60 12.86 -0.49
CA SER A 13 -2.30 13.30 0.87
C SER A 13 -3.50 12.95 1.76
N VAL A 14 -3.26 12.23 2.85
CA VAL A 14 -4.31 11.75 3.74
C VAL A 14 -4.04 12.22 5.17
N SER A 15 -4.97 12.98 5.74
CA SER A 15 -4.88 13.45 7.14
C SER A 15 -5.29 12.35 8.12
N LEU A 16 -4.30 11.60 8.59
CA LEU A 16 -4.51 10.41 9.43
C LEU A 16 -4.97 10.72 10.87
N GLY A 17 -4.53 11.83 11.46
CA GLY A 17 -4.83 12.16 12.86
C GLY A 17 -4.35 11.06 13.82
N ARG A 18 -5.17 10.71 14.83
CA ARG A 18 -4.84 9.63 15.77
C ARG A 18 -5.18 8.27 15.15
N VAL A 19 -4.16 7.47 14.87
CA VAL A 19 -4.29 6.19 14.14
C VAL A 19 -4.46 5.01 15.11
N TYR A 20 -5.48 4.19 14.89
CA TYR A 20 -5.60 2.90 15.56
C TYR A 20 -4.92 1.82 14.73
N GLU A 21 -3.89 1.17 15.26
CA GLU A 21 -3.19 0.10 14.56
C GLU A 21 -3.82 -1.26 14.87
N SER A 22 -4.08 -2.06 13.83
CA SER A 22 -4.81 -3.33 13.94
C SER A 22 -4.22 -4.38 13.01
N PRO A 23 -4.17 -5.68 13.38
CA PRO A 23 -3.77 -6.74 12.46
C PRO A 23 -4.85 -7.08 11.41
N HIS A 24 -6.00 -6.39 11.44
CA HIS A 24 -7.13 -6.58 10.53
C HIS A 24 -7.28 -5.41 9.55
N GLY A 25 -7.73 -5.70 8.32
CA GLY A 25 -7.95 -4.70 7.27
C GLY A 25 -9.39 -4.28 7.07
N PHE A 26 -9.67 -3.74 5.89
CA PHE A 26 -10.92 -3.08 5.53
C PHE A 26 -12.16 -3.93 5.78
N GLN A 27 -12.15 -5.21 5.42
CA GLN A 27 -13.31 -6.10 5.59
C GLN A 27 -13.79 -6.19 7.05
N HIS A 28 -12.88 -6.16 8.01
CA HIS A 28 -13.21 -6.17 9.43
C HIS A 28 -13.74 -4.82 9.91
N TRP A 29 -13.07 -3.73 9.53
CA TRP A 29 -13.40 -2.40 10.00
C TRP A 29 -14.63 -1.78 9.33
N SER A 30 -14.93 -2.17 8.09
CA SER A 30 -16.17 -1.79 7.40
C SER A 30 -17.39 -2.43 8.07
N ALA A 31 -17.29 -3.71 8.49
CA ALA A 31 -18.35 -4.38 9.25
C ALA A 31 -18.61 -3.74 10.63
N LYS A 32 -17.58 -3.15 11.24
CA LYS A 32 -17.72 -2.38 12.49
C LYS A 32 -18.29 -0.97 12.30
N GLY A 33 -18.28 -0.46 11.06
CA GLY A 33 -18.87 0.83 10.70
C GLY A 33 -18.12 2.08 11.21
N GLY A 34 -16.90 1.95 11.72
CA GLY A 34 -16.16 3.11 12.23
C GLY A 34 -14.85 2.81 12.93
N VAL A 35 -14.27 3.86 13.52
CA VAL A 35 -13.04 3.81 14.32
C VAL A 35 -13.34 3.64 15.82
N PRO A 36 -12.47 2.98 16.60
CA PRO A 36 -12.59 2.97 18.06
C PRO A 36 -12.57 4.38 18.65
N HIS A 37 -13.23 4.54 19.80
CA HIS A 37 -13.33 5.83 20.47
C HIS A 37 -11.94 6.45 20.73
N GLY A 38 -11.81 7.75 20.43
CA GLY A 38 -10.56 8.49 20.58
C GLY A 38 -9.58 8.35 19.42
N PHE A 39 -9.90 7.59 18.37
CA PHE A 39 -9.11 7.50 17.15
C PHE A 39 -9.81 8.19 15.98
N SER A 40 -9.04 8.57 14.96
CA SER A 40 -9.49 9.24 13.75
C SER A 40 -9.50 8.33 12.53
N THR A 41 -8.55 7.40 12.45
CA THR A 41 -8.35 6.50 11.32
C THR A 41 -7.86 5.13 11.79
N ILE A 42 -7.93 4.14 10.90
CA ILE A 42 -7.33 2.83 11.12
C ILE A 42 -6.11 2.68 10.22
N LYS A 43 -5.06 2.05 10.76
CA LYS A 43 -4.01 1.43 9.97
C LYS A 43 -4.09 -0.08 10.17
N GLY A 44 -4.60 -0.77 9.15
CA GLY A 44 -4.45 -2.21 9.02
C GLY A 44 -2.98 -2.49 8.83
N MET A 45 -2.36 -3.18 9.78
CA MET A 45 -0.95 -3.46 9.81
C MET A 45 -0.70 -4.78 9.09
N GLY A 46 0.08 -4.72 8.02
CA GLY A 46 0.50 -5.88 7.25
C GLY A 46 1.70 -6.59 7.86
N LYS A 47 1.90 -7.84 7.44
CA LYS A 47 3.11 -8.63 7.67
C LYS A 47 4.35 -7.95 7.09
N PHE A 48 4.19 -7.16 6.03
CA PHE A 48 5.23 -6.42 5.37
C PHE A 48 4.93 -4.92 5.36
N VAL A 49 5.94 -4.12 5.73
CA VAL A 49 5.84 -2.66 5.88
C VAL A 49 7.02 -1.96 5.22
N PRO A 50 6.88 -0.72 4.76
CA PRO A 50 8.02 0.07 4.33
C PRO A 50 8.93 0.36 5.52
N TYR A 51 10.24 0.28 5.30
CA TYR A 51 11.23 0.70 6.29
C TYR A 51 11.15 2.21 6.53
N TRP A 52 10.74 2.62 7.73
CA TRP A 52 10.48 4.02 8.06
C TRP A 52 11.73 4.91 8.07
N GLY A 53 12.93 4.33 8.13
CA GLY A 53 14.20 5.08 8.07
C GLY A 53 14.52 5.65 6.68
N GLU A 54 13.80 5.24 5.64
CA GLU A 54 14.00 5.65 4.23
C GLU A 54 12.84 6.50 3.69
N ASN A 55 12.05 7.12 4.58
CA ASN A 55 10.97 7.97 4.15
C ASN A 55 11.46 9.29 3.55
N PHE A 56 10.67 9.82 2.63
CA PHE A 56 10.87 11.11 2.02
C PHE A 56 9.80 12.11 2.50
N GLY A 57 10.18 13.37 2.71
CA GLY A 57 9.25 14.45 3.02
C GLY A 57 8.91 15.26 1.76
N ASP A 58 7.63 15.44 1.48
CA ASP A 58 7.10 16.28 0.39
C ASP A 58 6.13 17.31 0.96
N ASP A 59 6.57 18.57 1.08
CA ASP A 59 5.89 19.63 1.82
C ASP A 59 5.58 19.23 3.28
N SER A 60 4.29 19.19 3.63
CA SER A 60 3.76 18.75 4.92
C SER A 60 3.35 17.26 4.92
N VAL A 61 3.81 16.47 3.95
CA VAL A 61 3.43 15.06 3.78
C VAL A 61 4.65 14.16 3.91
N ILE A 62 4.49 13.04 4.60
CA ILE A 62 5.48 11.98 4.67
C ILE A 62 5.14 10.93 3.61
N VAL A 63 6.10 10.61 2.76
CA VAL A 63 6.02 9.57 1.74
C VAL A 63 6.76 8.33 2.22
N PRO A 64 6.07 7.22 2.53
CA PRO A 64 6.70 6.00 3.00
C PRO A 64 7.23 5.16 1.85
N CYS A 65 8.38 5.54 1.30
CA CYS A 65 9.00 4.93 0.12
C CYS A 65 10.15 3.96 0.44
N GLY A 66 10.39 3.64 1.71
CA GLY A 66 11.44 2.71 2.10
C GLY A 66 11.19 1.27 1.63
N LYS A 67 12.26 0.48 1.56
CA LYS A 67 12.19 -0.94 1.17
C LYS A 67 11.20 -1.72 2.04
N THR A 68 10.53 -2.69 1.42
CA THR A 68 9.64 -3.62 2.12
C THR A 68 10.42 -4.50 3.11
N ILE A 69 10.03 -4.47 4.38
CA ILE A 69 10.60 -5.29 5.47
C ILE A 69 9.51 -6.05 6.21
N GLN A 70 9.90 -7.11 6.93
CA GLN A 70 8.97 -7.87 7.76
C GLN A 70 8.61 -7.10 9.05
N ASN A 71 7.31 -7.06 9.35
CA ASN A 71 6.76 -6.46 10.55
C ASN A 71 6.75 -7.46 11.71
N GLN A 72 7.19 -7.03 12.89
CA GLN A 72 7.25 -7.85 14.10
C GLN A 72 6.28 -7.38 15.19
N LYS A 73 5.41 -6.41 14.90
CA LYS A 73 4.51 -5.80 15.88
C LYS A 73 3.44 -6.75 16.43
N PHE A 74 2.91 -7.65 15.60
CA PHE A 74 1.88 -8.61 15.97
C PHE A 74 2.39 -10.04 15.81
N GLN A 75 1.85 -10.96 16.61
CA GLN A 75 2.15 -12.39 16.49
C GLN A 75 1.58 -12.98 15.19
N THR A 76 0.41 -12.50 14.77
CA THR A 76 -0.29 -12.93 13.54
C THR A 76 -0.80 -11.72 12.77
N TYR A 77 -0.94 -11.89 11.46
CA TYR A 77 -1.39 -10.86 10.52
C TYR A 77 -2.47 -11.42 9.61
N ASN A 78 -3.55 -10.66 9.41
CA ASN A 78 -4.58 -10.98 8.40
C ASN A 78 -4.30 -10.31 7.05
N LEU A 79 -3.23 -9.51 6.98
CA LEU A 79 -2.85 -8.70 5.84
C LEU A 79 -1.39 -8.93 5.49
N ASP A 80 -1.08 -9.02 4.20
CA ASP A 80 0.30 -9.01 3.74
C ASP A 80 0.91 -7.60 3.82
N PHE A 81 0.17 -6.57 3.41
CA PHE A 81 0.65 -5.18 3.37
C PHE A 81 -0.27 -4.25 4.17
N ASN A 82 0.23 -3.07 4.51
CA ASN A 82 -0.56 -2.08 5.25
C ASN A 82 -1.77 -1.57 4.44
N GLU A 83 -2.86 -1.29 5.13
CA GLU A 83 -4.01 -0.56 4.63
C GLU A 83 -4.26 0.68 5.51
N TYR A 84 -4.52 1.83 4.90
CA TYR A 84 -4.94 3.03 5.63
C TYR A 84 -6.42 3.29 5.34
N ILE A 85 -7.25 3.24 6.38
CA ILE A 85 -8.71 3.33 6.26
C ILE A 85 -9.18 4.62 6.91
N VAL A 86 -9.86 5.44 6.12
CA VAL A 86 -10.45 6.71 6.54
C VAL A 86 -11.96 6.68 6.30
N PHE A 87 -12.73 7.16 7.27
CA PHE A 87 -14.21 7.15 7.21
C PHE A 87 -14.80 8.50 6.79
N GLU A 88 -13.96 9.52 6.63
CA GLU A 88 -14.37 10.88 6.28
C GLU A 88 -13.64 11.34 5.01
N GLY A 89 -14.36 11.54 3.91
CA GLY A 89 -13.77 11.93 2.63
C GLY A 89 -12.96 13.24 2.66
N LYS A 90 -13.34 14.18 3.54
CA LYS A 90 -12.64 15.47 3.74
C LYS A 90 -11.16 15.33 4.17
N ARG A 91 -10.74 14.14 4.60
CA ARG A 91 -9.35 13.84 4.98
C ARG A 91 -8.44 13.52 3.81
N ILE A 92 -9.01 13.36 2.60
CA ILE A 92 -8.30 12.93 1.41
C ILE A 92 -8.16 14.13 0.48
N LYS A 93 -6.92 14.45 0.10
CA LYS A 93 -6.60 15.40 -0.96
C LYS A 93 -5.78 14.70 -2.03
N ILE A 94 -6.30 14.61 -3.25
CA ILE A 94 -5.54 14.08 -4.39
C ILE A 94 -4.38 15.06 -4.68
N LYS A 95 -3.12 14.61 -4.60
CA LYS A 95 -1.95 15.41 -5.01
C LYS A 95 -1.57 15.10 -6.44
N TYR A 96 -1.56 13.82 -6.82
CA TYR A 96 -1.14 13.39 -8.16
C TYR A 96 -2.08 12.33 -8.72
N ALA A 97 -2.27 12.37 -10.04
CA ALA A 97 -2.87 11.30 -10.82
C ALA A 97 -1.78 10.75 -11.75
N VAL A 98 -1.42 9.49 -11.57
CA VAL A 98 -0.28 8.83 -12.23
C VAL A 98 -0.81 7.84 -13.24
N ASP A 99 -0.47 8.05 -14.50
CA ASP A 99 -0.81 7.15 -15.59
C ASP A 99 0.28 6.08 -15.72
N VAL A 100 -0.06 4.84 -15.36
CA VAL A 100 0.86 3.71 -15.25
C VAL A 100 0.67 2.78 -16.43
N GLU A 101 1.74 2.56 -17.19
CA GLU A 101 1.81 1.49 -18.19
C GLU A 101 2.27 0.19 -17.53
N ILE A 102 1.43 -0.83 -17.55
CA ILE A 102 1.72 -2.17 -17.01
C ILE A 102 2.12 -3.06 -18.18
N LYS A 103 3.36 -3.53 -18.12
CA LYS A 103 3.88 -4.55 -19.02
C LYS A 103 3.65 -5.92 -18.39
N PRO A 104 2.78 -6.77 -18.97
CA PRO A 104 2.64 -8.15 -18.49
C PRO A 104 4.00 -8.84 -18.54
N ALA A 105 4.27 -9.71 -17.57
CA ALA A 105 5.43 -10.59 -17.67
C ALA A 105 5.30 -11.38 -18.98
N SER A 106 6.26 -11.25 -19.89
CA SER A 106 6.34 -12.14 -21.03
C SER A 106 6.49 -13.57 -20.50
N SER A 107 5.72 -14.50 -21.05
CA SER A 107 6.01 -15.92 -20.87
C SER A 107 7.47 -16.14 -21.24
N ARG A 108 8.28 -16.60 -20.29
CA ARG A 108 9.66 -17.02 -20.58
C ARG A 108 9.58 -18.05 -21.69
N HIS A 109 9.99 -17.70 -22.90
CA HIS A 109 10.46 -18.72 -23.82
C HIS A 109 11.70 -19.32 -23.16
N GLN A 110 11.66 -20.63 -22.90
CA GLN A 110 12.86 -21.43 -22.71
C GLN A 110 13.66 -21.35 -24.00
N ASP A 111 14.59 -20.41 -24.11
CA ASP A 111 15.74 -20.58 -24.98
C ASP A 111 16.69 -21.55 -24.28
N VAL A 112 16.36 -22.83 -24.40
CA VAL A 112 17.33 -23.91 -24.27
C VAL A 112 17.52 -24.45 -25.69
N SER A 113 18.49 -23.87 -26.39
CA SER A 113 19.08 -24.48 -27.58
C SER A 113 20.60 -24.35 -27.47
N GLU A 114 21.18 -25.47 -27.03
CA GLU A 114 22.50 -26.03 -27.36
C GLU A 114 23.60 -25.09 -27.86
N THR A 115 24.70 -25.02 -27.09
CA THR A 115 26.05 -25.17 -27.65
C THR A 115 26.94 -25.80 -26.58
N TYR A 116 26.98 -27.13 -26.54
CA TYR A 116 28.15 -27.86 -26.03
C TYR A 116 28.99 -28.25 -27.26
N LEU A 117 30.27 -27.89 -27.23
CA LEU A 117 31.31 -28.42 -28.10
C LEU A 117 31.57 -29.89 -27.78
#